data_AF-A0A952C8B8-F1
#
_entry.id   AF-A0A952C8B8-F1
#
_cell.length_a   1.000
_cell.length_b   1.000
_cell.length_c   1.000
_cell.angle_alpha   90.00
_cell.angle_beta   90.00
_cell.angle_gamma   90.00
#
_symmetry.space_group_name_H-M   'P 1'
#
loop_
_entity.id
_entity.type
_entity.pdbx_description
1 polymer ?
#
loop_
_entity_poly.entity_id
_entity_poly.type
_entity_poly.pdbx_seq_one_letter_code
_entity_poly.pdbx_strand_id
1 'polypeptide(L)'
;MSEPEKESGPGRKLLLHFLNEMSWPMLFPLGLVSFLFFYGVTNSLIKFTGREIASLGWPVGPVIGALSALLLMLVVTVLKLRHRD
;
A
#
# COMPACT_ATOMS: atom_id res chain seq x y z
N MET A 1 2.73 -22.15 29.62
CA MET A 1 3.70 -22.03 28.52
C MET A 1 3.43 -20.68 27.87
N SER A 2 4.14 -19.66 28.35
CA SER A 2 3.92 -18.26 27.99
C SER A 2 4.45 -18.06 26.57
N GLU A 3 3.56 -17.80 25.62
CA GLU A 3 3.99 -17.40 24.28
C GLU A 3 4.82 -16.11 24.41
N PRO A 4 6.00 -16.03 23.78
CA PRO A 4 6.79 -14.81 23.84
C PRO A 4 6.01 -13.73 23.08
N GLU A 5 5.60 -12.69 23.79
CA GLU A 5 5.08 -11.46 23.20
C GLU A 5 6.08 -11.02 22.12
N LYS A 6 5.71 -11.24 20.85
CA LYS A 6 6.44 -10.68 19.71
C LYS A 6 6.43 -9.18 19.93
N GLU A 7 7.56 -8.64 20.39
CA GLU A 7 7.87 -7.22 20.43
C GLU A 7 7.56 -6.64 19.03
N SER A 8 6.35 -6.14 18.90
CA SER A 8 5.93 -5.34 17.77
C SER A 8 6.65 -4.01 17.98
N GLY A 9 7.73 -3.80 17.24
CA GLY A 9 8.55 -2.59 17.36
C GLY A 9 7.70 -1.31 17.37
N PRO A 10 8.20 -0.23 18.00
CA PRO A 10 7.41 0.98 18.27
C PRO A 10 6.69 1.53 17.03
N GLY A 11 7.30 1.45 15.84
CA GLY A 11 6.68 1.86 14.58
C GLY A 11 5.45 1.03 14.18
N ARG A 12 5.44 -0.29 14.46
CA ARG A 12 4.28 -1.15 14.16
C ARG A 12 3.09 -0.81 15.06
N LYS A 13 3.32 -0.54 16.35
CA LYS A 13 2.26 -0.10 17.28
C LYS A 13 1.64 1.23 16.85
N LEU A 14 2.48 2.18 16.45
CA LEU A 14 2.04 3.50 15.99
C LEU A 14 1.24 3.41 14.68
N LEU A 15 1.70 2.60 13.73
CA LEU A 15 0.97 2.30 12.49
C LEU A 15 -0.39 1.66 12.77
N LEU A 16 -0.45 0.65 13.64
CA LEU A 16 -1.71 -0.02 13.99
C LEU A 16 -2.68 0.93 14.68
N HIS A 17 -2.20 1.80 15.58
CA HIS A 17 -3.04 2.83 16.20
C HIS A 17 -3.63 3.76 15.15
N PHE A 18 -2.80 4.26 14.22
CA PHE A 18 -3.26 5.17 13.18
C PHE A 18 -4.27 4.50 12.24
N LEU A 19 -4.04 3.24 11.86
CA LEU A 19 -4.95 2.45 11.03
C LEU A 19 -6.29 2.17 11.72
N ASN A 20 -6.28 2.01 13.04
CA ASN A 20 -7.49 1.78 13.83
C ASN A 20 -8.32 3.07 13.97
N GLU A 21 -7.66 4.20 14.23
CA GLU A 21 -8.30 5.52 14.32
C GLU A 21 -8.92 5.96 12.99
N MET A 22 -8.31 5.54 11.88
CA MET A 22 -8.73 5.88 10.54
C MET A 22 -10.17 5.38 10.28
N SER A 23 -11.05 6.24 9.76
CA SER A 23 -12.43 5.86 9.43
C SER A 23 -12.50 4.93 8.20
N TRP A 24 -13.52 4.08 8.09
CA TRP A 24 -13.69 3.19 6.92
C TRP A 24 -13.73 3.92 5.57
N PRO A 25 -14.37 5.10 5.45
CA PRO A 25 -14.33 5.90 4.23
C PRO A 25 -12.92 6.33 3.80
N MET A 26 -11.95 6.43 4.73
CA MET A 26 -10.56 6.78 4.39
C MET A 26 -9.81 5.68 3.62
N LEU A 27 -10.34 4.46 3.54
CA LEU A 27 -9.74 3.43 2.70
C LEU A 27 -9.73 3.83 1.22
N PHE A 28 -10.78 4.51 0.76
CA PHE A 28 -10.89 4.97 -0.63
C PHE A 28 -9.79 5.99 -1.02
N PRO A 29 -9.63 7.14 -0.32
CA PRO A 29 -8.56 8.07 -0.63
C PRO A 29 -7.18 7.45 -0.39
N LEU A 30 -7.01 6.55 0.60
CA LEU A 30 -5.75 5.82 0.79
C LEU A 30 -5.41 4.97 -0.43
N GLY A 31 -6.38 4.24 -0.98
CA GLY A 31 -6.21 3.45 -2.21
C GLY A 31 -5.85 4.33 -3.40
N LEU A 32 -6.52 5.47 -3.57
CA LEU A 32 -6.26 6.42 -4.66
C LEU A 32 -4.85 7.03 -4.55
N VAL A 33 -4.46 7.51 -3.37
CA VAL A 33 -3.12 8.08 -3.14
C VAL A 33 -2.05 7.01 -3.36
N SER A 34 -2.28 5.78 -2.91
CA SER A 34 -1.37 4.66 -3.14
C SER A 34 -1.21 4.38 -4.63
N PHE A 35 -2.32 4.32 -5.38
CA PHE A 35 -2.29 4.14 -6.84
C PHE A 35 -1.44 5.22 -7.51
N LEU A 36 -1.71 6.50 -7.22
CA LEU A 36 -0.99 7.63 -7.80
C LEU A 36 0.51 7.59 -7.45
N PHE A 37 0.84 7.25 -6.21
CA PHE A 37 2.22 7.10 -5.76
C PHE A 37 2.95 6.01 -6.54
N PHE A 38 2.41 4.78 -6.59
CA PHE A 38 3.06 3.66 -7.28
C PHE A 38 3.10 3.86 -8.80
N TYR A 39 2.07 4.45 -9.39
CA TYR A 39 2.07 4.88 -10.79
C TYR A 39 3.21 5.87 -11.07
N GLY A 40 3.33 6.91 -10.24
CA GLY A 40 4.37 7.93 -10.36
C GLY A 40 5.77 7.36 -10.20
N VAL A 41 6.00 6.52 -9.18
CA VAL A 41 7.27 5.84 -8.92
C VAL A 41 7.64 4.93 -10.09
N THR A 42 6.71 4.10 -10.56
CA THR A 42 6.95 3.18 -11.67
C THR A 42 7.34 3.94 -12.94
N ASN A 43 6.61 4.99 -13.27
CA ASN A 43 6.91 5.81 -14.45
C ASN A 43 8.23 6.55 -14.32
N SER A 44 8.57 7.03 -13.12
CA SER A 44 9.85 7.68 -12.86
C SER A 44 11.01 6.69 -12.97
N LEU A 45 10.84 5.46 -12.49
CA LEU A 45 11.83 4.40 -12.58
C LEU A 45 12.05 3.98 -14.03
N ILE A 46 10.98 3.82 -14.81
CA ILE A 46 11.06 3.52 -16.25
C ILE A 46 11.86 4.62 -16.98
N LYS A 47 11.53 5.89 -16.72
CA LYS A 47 12.28 7.03 -17.28
C LYS A 47 13.74 7.03 -16.85
N PHE A 48 14.03 6.70 -15.58
CA PHE A 48 15.40 6.62 -15.07
C PHE A 48 16.22 5.51 -15.74
N THR A 49 15.59 4.39 -16.10
CA THR A 49 16.26 3.31 -16.85
C THR A 49 16.51 3.62 -18.32
N GLY A 50 16.21 4.83 -18.79
CA GLY A 50 16.41 5.25 -20.17
C GLY A 50 15.44 4.62 -21.17
N ARG A 51 14.36 3.98 -20.70
CA ARG A 51 13.27 3.47 -21.55
C ARG A 51 12.15 4.47 -21.62
N GLU A 52 11.61 4.68 -22.82
CA GLU A 52 10.39 5.45 -22.98
C GLU A 52 9.19 4.61 -22.56
N ILE A 53 8.25 5.20 -21.83
CA ILE A 53 7.01 4.53 -21.43
C ILE A 53 6.23 4.05 -22.67
N ALA A 54 6.35 4.79 -23.79
CA ALA A 54 5.76 4.44 -25.08
C ALA A 54 6.43 3.22 -25.76
N SER A 55 7.66 2.86 -25.38
CA SER A 55 8.33 1.68 -25.92
C SER A 55 7.88 0.38 -25.24
N LEU A 56 7.14 0.48 -24.13
CA LEU A 56 6.54 -0.67 -23.48
C LEU A 56 5.20 -0.95 -24.18
N GLY A 57 5.09 -2.07 -24.89
CA GLY A 57 3.84 -2.50 -25.54
C GLY A 57 2.69 -2.83 -24.58
N TRP A 58 2.83 -2.51 -23.30
CA TRP A 58 1.86 -2.72 -22.24
C TRP A 58 1.90 -1.55 -21.25
N PRO A 59 0.74 -1.09 -20.70
CA PRO A 59 0.68 -0.02 -19.71
C PRO A 59 1.22 -0.45 -18.33
N VAL A 60 2.54 -0.59 -18.21
CA VAL A 60 3.22 -1.09 -16.99
C VAL A 60 2.92 -0.20 -15.77
N GLY A 61 2.99 1.13 -15.92
CA GLY A 61 2.71 2.08 -14.85
C GLY A 61 1.33 1.87 -14.20
N PRO A 62 0.23 1.95 -14.98
CA PRO A 62 -1.12 1.71 -14.47
C PRO A 62 -1.31 0.33 -13.83
N VAL A 63 -0.74 -0.73 -14.41
CA VAL A 63 -0.88 -2.09 -13.86
C VAL A 63 -0.17 -2.22 -12.51
N ILE A 64 1.08 -1.76 -12.39
CA ILE A 64 1.81 -1.79 -11.13
C ILE A 64 1.13 -0.90 -10.08
N GLY A 65 0.66 0.29 -10.48
CA GLY A 65 -0.12 1.16 -9.61
C GLY A 65 -1.36 0.48 -9.05
N ALA A 66 -2.17 -0.16 -9.92
CA ALA A 66 -3.41 -0.83 -9.52
C ALA A 66 -3.16 -2.04 -8.61
N LEU A 67 -2.22 -2.92 -8.97
CA LEU A 67 -1.89 -4.10 -8.17
C LEU A 67 -1.35 -3.71 -6.78
N SER A 68 -0.48 -2.70 -6.72
CA SER A 68 0.11 -2.24 -5.45
C SER A 68 -0.93 -1.59 -4.55
N ALA A 69 -1.83 -0.77 -5.13
CA ALA A 69 -2.92 -0.15 -4.38
C ALA A 69 -3.93 -1.19 -3.85
N LEU A 70 -4.29 -2.19 -4.66
CA LEU A 70 -5.18 -3.28 -4.23
C LEU A 70 -4.56 -4.11 -3.12
N LEU A 71 -3.27 -4.46 -3.24
CA LEU A 71 -2.56 -5.21 -2.21
C LEU A 71 -2.51 -4.42 -0.89
N LEU A 72 -2.20 -3.12 -0.95
CA LEU A 72 -2.16 -2.26 0.23
C LEU A 72 -3.54 -2.12 0.88
N MET A 73 -4.59 -1.90 0.07
CA MET A 73 -5.97 -1.87 0.55
C MET A 73 -6.37 -3.19 1.22
N LEU A 74 -6.00 -4.33 0.64
CA LEU A 74 -6.28 -5.65 1.19
C LEU A 74 -5.58 -5.85 2.53
N VAL A 75 -4.29 -5.51 2.62
CA VAL A 75 -3.53 -5.57 3.87
C VAL A 75 -4.15 -4.68 4.94
N VAL A 76 -4.47 -3.43 4.62
CA VAL A 76 -5.09 -2.50 5.58
C VAL A 76 -6.46 -3.00 6.03
N THR A 77 -7.27 -3.52 5.10
CA THR A 77 -8.60 -4.06 5.43
C THR A 77 -8.49 -5.28 6.35
N VAL A 78 -7.58 -6.22 6.05
CA VAL A 78 -7.33 -7.40 6.88
C VAL A 78 -6.84 -6.99 8.27
N LEU A 79 -5.91 -6.04 8.36
CA LEU A 79 -5.41 -5.54 9.65
C LEU A 79 -6.51 -4.88 10.48
N LYS A 80 -7.40 -4.15 9.81
CA LYS A 80 -8.51 -3.45 10.46
C LYS A 80 -9.61 -4.41 10.93
N LEU A 81 -9.92 -5.45 10.15
CA LEU A 81 -10.87 -6.49 10.55
C LEU A 81 -10.34 -7.30 11.74
N ARG A 82 -9.07 -7.70 11.69
CA ARG A 82 -8.43 -8.49 12.75
C ARG A 82 -8.41 -7.79 14.12
N HIS A 83 -8.45 -6.47 14.17
CA HIS A 83 -8.46 -5.70 15.42
C HIS A 83 -9.87 -5.38 15.93
N ARG A 84 -10.91 -5.68 15.16
CA ARG A 84 -12.31 -5.48 15.54
C ARG A 84 -12.93 -6.71 16.21
N ASP A 85 -12.38 -7.89 15.93
CA ASP A 85 -12.67 -9.16 16.63
C ASP A 85 -11.84 -9.27 17.93
#